data_AF-A0A8J7N4G8-F1
#
_entry.id   AF-A0A8J7N4G8-F1
#
_cell.length_a   1.000
_cell.length_b   1.000
_cell.length_c   1.000
_cell.angle_alpha   90.00
_cell.angle_beta   90.00
_cell.angle_gamma   90.00
#
_symmetry.space_group_name_H-M   'P 1'
#
loop_
_entity.id
_entity.type
_entity.pdbx_description
1 polymer ?
#
loop_
_entity_poly.entity_id
_entity_poly.type
_entity_poly.pdbx_seq_one_letter_code
_entity_poly.pdbx_strand_id
1 'polypeptide(L)'
;MIGIIGIVIIFLMVFGGYLASGGKMAIIVKSLPYELVIIGGAAVGAFTIANDIPSIKHTLKDVGKVFKGPRWKPGDYRDLLCLLFELIRLARQNPVGLEEHIESPSTSAIFARYPKIRADHEAVELICDTLRSASMNFDDPHQVEEVIEKRLEGHQQHALHSSHALQSMADGLPALGIVAAVLGVIKTMSSIDQPPEILGKLIGGALVGTFLGVFLAYGLIGPFATRVRAVVEEDGHFYQLIREVLVANLHNHATNICIEVGRQNTPGHCRPSF
;
A
#
# COMPACT_ATOMS: atom_id res chain seq x y z
N MET A 1 1.34 -13.32 -6.20
CA MET A 1 1.91 -14.70 -6.20
C MET A 1 3.35 -14.75 -5.67
N ILE A 2 4.25 -13.82 -6.06
CA ILE A 2 5.65 -13.82 -5.57
C ILE A 2 5.76 -13.66 -4.04
N GLY A 3 4.88 -12.87 -3.39
CA GLY A 3 4.91 -12.68 -1.94
C GLY A 3 4.75 -13.97 -1.12
N ILE A 4 3.85 -14.88 -1.52
CA ILE A 4 3.65 -16.16 -0.82
C ILE A 4 4.88 -17.06 -1.00
N ILE A 5 5.46 -17.07 -2.21
CA ILE A 5 6.69 -17.82 -2.50
C ILE A 5 7.84 -17.30 -1.63
N GLY A 6 7.97 -15.97 -1.50
CA GLY A 6 8.97 -15.35 -0.62
C GLY A 6 8.82 -15.78 0.84
N ILE A 7 7.59 -15.76 1.38
CA ILE A 7 7.31 -16.26 2.74
C ILE A 7 7.75 -17.72 2.86
N VAL A 8 7.36 -18.59 1.93
CA VAL A 8 7.73 -20.01 1.96
C VAL A 8 9.25 -20.19 1.95
N ILE A 9 9.98 -19.44 1.10
CA ILE A 9 11.45 -19.48 1.05
C ILE A 9 12.06 -19.07 2.40
N ILE A 10 11.58 -17.98 3.00
CA ILE A 10 12.08 -17.50 4.31
C ILE A 10 11.90 -18.58 5.37
N PHE A 11 10.70 -19.16 5.47
CA PHE A 11 10.43 -20.22 6.44
C PHE A 11 11.25 -21.49 6.18
N LEU A 12 11.37 -21.93 4.93
CA LEU A 12 12.15 -23.11 4.56
C LEU A 12 13.64 -22.92 4.84
N MET A 13 14.21 -21.77 4.53
CA MET A 13 15.64 -21.54 4.71
C MET A 13 16.00 -21.36 6.19
N VAL A 14 15.19 -20.61 6.95
CA VAL A 14 15.45 -20.37 8.38
C VAL A 14 15.20 -21.63 9.20
N PHE A 15 14.00 -22.22 9.11
CA PHE A 15 13.64 -23.38 9.93
C PHE A 15 14.17 -24.69 9.36
N GLY A 16 14.22 -24.84 8.03
CA GLY A 16 14.84 -26.00 7.40
C GLY A 16 16.35 -26.03 7.61
N GLY A 17 17.04 -24.88 7.55
CA GLY A 17 18.46 -24.78 7.92
C GLY A 17 18.71 -25.16 9.39
N TYR A 18 17.89 -24.66 10.31
CA TYR A 18 17.97 -25.01 11.73
C TYR A 18 17.75 -26.52 11.99
N LEU A 19 16.80 -27.14 11.30
CA LEU A 19 16.57 -28.59 11.39
C LEU A 19 17.73 -29.38 10.80
N ALA A 20 18.26 -28.94 9.65
CA ALA A 20 19.40 -29.58 8.99
C ALA A 20 20.69 -29.51 9.83
N SER A 21 20.87 -28.44 10.62
CA SER A 21 21.97 -28.34 11.58
C SER A 21 21.78 -29.15 12.87
N GLY A 22 20.74 -29.99 12.95
CA GLY A 22 20.43 -30.82 14.12
C GLY A 22 19.63 -30.09 15.21
N GLY A 23 19.05 -28.93 14.90
CA GLY A 23 18.21 -28.15 15.82
C GLY A 23 16.90 -28.87 16.19
N LYS A 24 16.41 -28.62 17.41
CA LYS A 24 15.18 -29.22 17.93
C LYS A 24 14.06 -28.17 18.05
N MET A 25 13.06 -28.26 17.18
CA MET A 25 11.92 -27.33 17.15
C MET A 25 11.06 -27.35 18.42
N ALA A 26 11.17 -28.38 19.26
CA ALA A 26 10.36 -28.53 20.47
C ALA A 26 10.46 -27.32 21.43
N ILE A 27 11.63 -26.69 21.54
CA ILE A 27 11.81 -25.52 22.41
C ILE A 27 11.14 -24.29 21.80
N ILE A 28 11.35 -24.05 20.50
CA ILE A 28 10.75 -22.93 19.77
C ILE A 28 9.23 -23.03 19.84
N VAL A 29 8.65 -24.18 19.47
CA VAL A 29 7.19 -24.39 19.44
C VAL A 29 6.56 -24.24 20.83
N LYS A 30 7.26 -24.64 21.89
CA LYS A 30 6.75 -24.51 23.26
C LYS A 30 6.75 -23.05 23.75
N SER A 31 7.75 -22.25 23.37
CA SER A 31 7.85 -20.84 23.78
C SER A 31 7.07 -19.89 22.87
N LEU A 32 6.88 -20.24 21.60
CA LEU A 32 6.30 -19.40 20.56
C LEU A 32 4.94 -18.76 20.91
N PRO A 33 3.97 -19.45 21.55
CA PRO A 33 2.70 -18.83 21.92
C PRO A 33 2.87 -17.66 22.90
N TYR A 34 3.74 -17.81 23.90
CA TYR A 34 3.96 -16.78 24.91
C TYR A 34 4.76 -15.61 24.34
N GLU A 35 5.80 -15.90 23.56
CA GLU A 35 6.62 -14.90 22.89
C GLU A 35 5.80 -14.09 21.87
N LEU A 36 4.90 -14.72 21.11
CA LEU A 36 3.99 -14.03 20.21
C LEU A 36 2.99 -13.12 20.94
N VAL A 37 2.52 -13.51 22.12
CA VAL A 37 1.63 -12.64 22.92
C VAL A 37 2.41 -11.43 23.43
N ILE A 38 3.64 -11.61 23.91
CA ILE A 38 4.46 -10.50 24.40
C ILE A 38 4.83 -9.57 23.24
N ILE A 39 5.45 -10.10 22.18
CA ILE A 39 5.97 -9.33 21.06
C ILE A 39 4.83 -8.82 20.18
N GLY A 40 3.95 -9.71 19.74
CA GLY A 40 2.82 -9.38 18.88
C GLY A 40 1.75 -8.56 19.60
N GLY A 41 1.44 -8.88 20.86
CA GLY A 41 0.51 -8.09 21.66
C GLY A 41 1.04 -6.69 21.94
N ALA A 42 2.33 -6.55 22.30
CA ALA A 42 2.95 -5.23 22.47
C ALA A 42 3.07 -4.47 21.14
N ALA A 43 3.33 -5.15 20.02
CA ALA A 43 3.37 -4.52 18.70
C ALA A 43 2.00 -3.98 18.29
N VAL A 44 0.93 -4.76 18.49
CA VAL A 44 -0.45 -4.29 18.27
C VAL A 44 -0.78 -3.14 19.21
N GLY A 45 -0.40 -3.23 20.49
CA GLY A 45 -0.56 -2.13 21.45
C GLY A 45 0.13 -0.85 21.01
N ALA A 46 1.41 -0.92 20.66
CA ALA A 46 2.17 0.21 20.12
C ALA A 46 1.55 0.77 18.83
N PHE A 47 1.10 -0.11 17.93
CA PHE A 47 0.41 0.29 16.70
C PHE A 47 -0.90 1.03 16.99
N THR A 48 -1.69 0.58 17.97
CA THR A 48 -2.93 1.27 18.37
C THR A 48 -2.69 2.60 19.09
N ILE A 49 -1.56 2.75 19.79
CA ILE A 49 -1.18 4.02 20.43
C ILE A 49 -0.75 5.04 19.36
N ALA A 50 -0.08 4.58 18.31
CA ALA A 50 0.48 5.45 17.28
C ALA A 50 -0.51 5.90 16.18
N ASN A 51 -1.68 5.25 16.07
CA ASN A 51 -2.60 5.46 14.94
C ASN A 51 -4.06 5.62 15.39
N ASP A 52 -4.82 6.44 14.66
CA ASP A 52 -6.27 6.56 14.82
C ASP A 52 -7.04 5.39 14.17
N ILE A 53 -8.32 5.22 14.54
CA ILE A 53 -9.15 4.09 14.09
C ILE A 53 -9.26 4.00 12.55
N PRO A 54 -9.51 5.10 11.80
CA PRO A 54 -9.46 5.09 10.35
C PRO A 54 -8.13 4.55 9.80
N SER A 55 -6.99 5.05 10.29
CA SER A 55 -5.66 4.64 9.86
C SER A 55 -5.35 3.17 10.15
N ILE A 56 -5.82 2.65 11.28
CA ILE A 56 -5.74 1.22 11.63
C ILE A 56 -6.50 0.38 10.60
N LYS A 57 -7.75 0.74 10.31
CA LYS A 57 -8.58 0.01 9.31
C LYS A 57 -7.98 0.09 7.92
N HIS A 58 -7.48 1.25 7.53
CA HIS A 58 -6.80 1.46 6.25
C HIS A 58 -5.57 0.57 6.12
N THR A 59 -4.72 0.53 7.15
CA THR A 59 -3.51 -0.30 7.17
C THR A 59 -3.85 -1.78 7.08
N LEU A 60 -4.85 -2.27 7.83
CA LEU A 60 -5.27 -3.68 7.76
C LEU A 60 -5.81 -4.07 6.38
N LYS A 61 -6.54 -3.18 5.71
CA LYS A 61 -7.00 -3.39 4.34
C LYS A 61 -5.81 -3.45 3.37
N ASP A 62 -4.82 -2.60 3.58
CA ASP A 62 -3.66 -2.46 2.72
C ASP A 62 -2.64 -3.60 2.86
N VAL A 63 -2.60 -4.30 3.98
CA VAL A 63 -1.84 -5.57 4.08
C VAL A 63 -2.28 -6.56 2.99
N GLY A 64 -3.56 -6.53 2.57
CA GLY A 64 -4.06 -7.34 1.46
C GLY A 64 -3.41 -7.00 0.10
N LYS A 65 -2.92 -5.77 -0.09
CA LYS A 65 -2.22 -5.32 -1.30
C LYS A 65 -0.90 -6.07 -1.50
N VAL A 66 -0.26 -6.54 -0.44
CA VAL A 66 0.97 -7.36 -0.51
C VAL A 66 0.77 -8.59 -1.41
N PHE A 67 -0.40 -9.21 -1.31
CA PHE A 67 -0.73 -10.44 -2.05
C PHE A 67 -1.41 -10.17 -3.38
N LYS A 68 -2.31 -9.17 -3.41
CA LYS A 68 -3.10 -8.83 -4.61
C LYS A 68 -2.29 -8.05 -5.65
N GLY A 69 -1.33 -7.24 -5.21
CA GLY A 69 -0.58 -6.34 -6.08
C GLY A 69 -1.37 -5.08 -6.46
N PRO A 70 -0.89 -4.36 -7.50
CA PRO A 70 -1.52 -3.16 -8.04
C PRO A 70 -2.95 -3.39 -8.50
N ARG A 71 -3.79 -2.39 -8.30
CA ARG A 71 -5.19 -2.39 -8.75
C ARG A 71 -5.26 -2.22 -10.25
N TRP A 72 -4.45 -1.33 -10.81
CA TRP A 72 -4.49 -0.92 -12.22
C TRP A 72 -3.57 -1.81 -13.07
N LYS A 73 -4.11 -2.28 -14.19
CA LYS A 73 -3.45 -3.15 -15.16
C LYS A 73 -3.30 -2.41 -16.49
N PRO A 74 -2.45 -2.89 -17.42
CA PRO A 74 -2.24 -2.23 -18.72
C PRO A 74 -3.52 -1.90 -19.47
N GLY A 75 -4.51 -2.80 -19.47
CA GLY A 75 -5.82 -2.56 -20.11
C GLY A 75 -6.60 -1.39 -19.50
N ASP A 76 -6.47 -1.17 -18.18
CA ASP A 76 -7.18 -0.09 -17.50
C ASP A 76 -6.61 1.28 -17.85
N TYR A 77 -5.30 1.39 -18.11
CA TYR A 77 -4.67 2.62 -18.60
C TYR A 77 -5.19 3.00 -19.99
N ARG A 78 -5.36 2.02 -20.89
CA ARG A 78 -5.99 2.26 -22.20
C ARG A 78 -7.43 2.72 -22.02
N ASP A 79 -8.19 2.03 -21.19
CA ASP A 79 -9.59 2.37 -20.92
C ASP A 79 -9.72 3.78 -20.31
N LEU A 80 -8.77 4.20 -19.46
CA LEU A 80 -8.68 5.56 -18.95
C LEU A 80 -8.43 6.59 -20.06
N LEU A 81 -7.46 6.33 -20.95
CA LEU A 81 -7.18 7.22 -22.08
C LEU A 81 -8.41 7.34 -23.01
N CYS A 82 -9.14 6.26 -23.25
CA CYS A 82 -10.38 6.29 -24.02
C CYS A 82 -11.48 7.10 -23.33
N LEU A 83 -11.66 6.94 -22.00
CA LEU A 83 -12.59 7.74 -21.21
C LEU A 83 -12.26 9.23 -21.28
N LEU A 84 -11.00 9.60 -21.06
CA LEU A 84 -10.55 11.00 -21.11
C LEU A 84 -10.70 11.58 -22.52
N PHE A 85 -10.44 10.79 -23.57
CA PHE A 85 -10.65 11.21 -24.96
C PHE A 85 -12.12 11.56 -25.21
N GLU A 86 -13.04 10.68 -24.80
CA GLU A 86 -14.47 10.88 -25.00
C GLU A 86 -14.98 12.11 -24.25
N LEU A 87 -14.55 12.30 -23.00
CA LEU A 87 -14.93 13.46 -22.19
C LEU A 87 -14.37 14.76 -22.77
N ILE A 88 -13.09 14.82 -23.12
CA ILE A 88 -12.47 16.02 -23.70
C ILE A 88 -13.07 16.34 -25.07
N ARG A 89 -13.34 15.33 -25.89
CA ARG A 89 -13.98 15.52 -27.19
C ARG A 89 -15.40 16.06 -27.02
N LEU A 90 -16.16 15.52 -26.07
CA LEU A 90 -17.50 16.03 -25.77
C LEU A 90 -17.45 17.46 -25.24
N ALA A 91 -16.52 17.77 -24.33
CA ALA A 91 -16.33 19.11 -23.78
C ALA A 91 -16.16 20.18 -24.88
N ARG A 92 -15.45 19.84 -25.95
CA ARG A 92 -15.20 20.77 -27.09
C ARG A 92 -16.37 20.87 -28.06
N GLN A 93 -17.12 19.79 -28.25
CA GLN A 93 -18.21 19.72 -29.23
C GLN A 93 -19.54 20.22 -28.65
N ASN A 94 -19.80 19.88 -27.39
CA ASN A 94 -21.00 20.21 -26.65
C ASN A 94 -20.68 20.38 -25.16
N PRO A 95 -20.20 21.57 -24.74
CA PRO A 95 -19.88 21.86 -23.34
C PRO A 95 -21.05 21.60 -22.37
N VAL A 96 -22.28 21.95 -22.78
CA VAL A 96 -23.49 21.75 -21.96
C VAL A 96 -23.78 20.25 -21.77
N GLY A 97 -23.59 19.45 -22.82
CA GLY A 97 -23.74 18.00 -22.71
C GLY A 97 -22.71 17.34 -21.79
N LEU A 98 -21.53 17.94 -21.60
CA LEU A 98 -20.54 17.46 -20.64
C LEU A 98 -21.02 17.65 -19.19
N GLU A 99 -21.71 18.76 -18.89
CA GLU A 99 -22.18 19.08 -17.53
C GLU A 99 -23.04 17.96 -16.94
N GLU A 100 -23.94 17.37 -17.75
CA GLU A 100 -24.76 16.22 -17.34
C GLU A 100 -23.92 15.00 -16.91
N HIS A 101 -22.76 14.79 -17.54
CA HIS A 101 -21.87 13.67 -17.25
C HIS A 101 -20.96 13.91 -16.04
N ILE A 102 -20.56 15.16 -15.76
CA ILE A 102 -19.68 15.51 -14.63
C ILE A 102 -20.44 15.79 -13.34
N GLU A 103 -21.68 16.29 -13.42
CA GLU A 103 -22.54 16.50 -12.24
C GLU A 103 -23.17 15.20 -11.75
N SER A 104 -23.38 14.23 -12.65
CA SER A 104 -23.95 12.92 -12.31
C SER A 104 -23.18 11.76 -12.96
N PRO A 105 -21.93 11.51 -12.53
CA PRO A 105 -21.08 10.46 -13.11
C PRO A 105 -21.65 9.04 -12.88
N SER A 106 -22.54 8.85 -11.89
CA SER A 106 -23.20 7.58 -11.61
C SER A 106 -24.30 7.22 -12.63
N THR A 107 -24.92 8.18 -13.30
CA THR A 107 -25.92 7.93 -14.35
C THR A 107 -25.36 8.15 -15.75
N SER A 108 -24.15 8.69 -15.85
CA SER A 108 -23.45 8.94 -17.10
C SER A 108 -23.24 7.68 -17.95
N ALA A 109 -23.70 7.73 -19.21
CA ALA A 109 -23.48 6.69 -20.21
C ALA A 109 -21.99 6.52 -20.58
N ILE A 110 -21.18 7.58 -20.48
CA ILE A 110 -19.74 7.54 -20.76
C ILE A 110 -19.05 6.74 -19.66
N PHE A 111 -19.23 7.12 -18.38
CA PHE A 111 -18.64 6.39 -17.25
C PHE A 111 -19.18 4.97 -17.11
N ALA A 112 -20.42 4.70 -17.54
CA ALA A 112 -20.98 3.35 -17.54
C ALA A 112 -20.21 2.36 -18.43
N ARG A 113 -19.52 2.83 -19.49
CA ARG A 113 -18.67 1.98 -20.34
C ARG A 113 -17.37 1.55 -19.67
N TYR A 114 -16.96 2.23 -18.59
CA TYR A 114 -15.71 2.00 -17.88
C TYR A 114 -15.97 1.70 -16.39
N PRO A 115 -16.61 0.55 -16.06
CA PRO A 115 -17.13 0.28 -14.71
C PRO A 115 -16.05 0.27 -13.63
N LYS A 116 -14.81 -0.13 -13.96
CA LYS A 116 -13.71 -0.19 -13.00
C LYS A 116 -13.22 1.20 -12.58
N ILE A 117 -13.20 2.14 -13.52
CA ILE A 117 -12.84 3.55 -13.29
C ILE A 117 -14.00 4.24 -12.56
N ARG A 118 -15.24 3.99 -12.99
CA ARG A 118 -16.44 4.50 -12.32
C ARG A 118 -16.57 4.07 -10.86
N ALA A 119 -16.09 2.87 -10.52
CA ALA A 119 -16.06 2.38 -9.14
C ALA A 119 -14.97 3.05 -8.28
N ASP A 120 -14.06 3.81 -8.89
CA ASP A 120 -13.08 4.61 -8.17
C ASP A 120 -13.57 6.05 -7.98
N HIS A 121 -14.10 6.34 -6.79
CA HIS A 121 -14.60 7.67 -6.47
C HIS A 121 -13.53 8.75 -6.63
N GLU A 122 -12.28 8.48 -6.22
CA GLU A 122 -11.19 9.46 -6.32
C GLU A 122 -10.87 9.81 -7.78
N ALA A 123 -10.72 8.83 -8.67
CA ALA A 123 -10.47 9.10 -10.09
C ALA A 123 -11.65 9.84 -10.74
N VAL A 124 -12.88 9.46 -10.42
CA VAL A 124 -14.09 10.12 -10.96
C VAL A 124 -14.17 11.56 -10.48
N GLU A 125 -13.99 11.82 -9.18
CA GLU A 125 -14.00 13.17 -8.62
C GLU A 125 -12.88 14.02 -9.22
N LEU A 126 -11.66 13.48 -9.31
CA LEU A 126 -10.54 14.18 -9.92
C LEU A 126 -10.84 14.61 -11.37
N ILE A 127 -11.41 13.72 -12.18
CA ILE A 127 -11.80 14.02 -13.56
C ILE A 127 -12.92 15.06 -13.60
N CYS A 128 -14.00 14.84 -12.84
CA CYS A 128 -15.20 15.69 -12.89
C CYS A 128 -14.91 17.09 -12.34
N ASP A 129 -14.20 17.20 -11.22
CA ASP A 129 -13.85 18.48 -10.61
C ASP A 129 -12.93 19.29 -11.52
N THR A 130 -11.94 18.65 -12.14
CA THR A 130 -11.03 19.33 -13.07
C THR A 130 -11.76 19.82 -14.32
N LEU A 131 -12.65 19.00 -14.89
CA LEU A 131 -13.47 19.41 -16.04
C LEU A 131 -14.46 20.51 -15.67
N ARG A 132 -15.02 20.49 -14.45
CA ARG A 132 -15.87 21.55 -13.92
C ARG A 132 -15.09 22.87 -13.81
N SER A 133 -13.89 22.83 -13.24
CA SER A 133 -13.00 24.01 -13.17
C SER A 133 -12.66 24.57 -14.55
N ALA A 134 -12.44 23.70 -15.54
CA ALA A 134 -12.22 24.13 -16.92
C ALA A 134 -13.45 24.83 -17.53
N SER A 135 -14.67 24.35 -17.25
CA SER A 135 -15.92 24.96 -17.72
C SER A 135 -16.25 26.30 -17.04
N MET A 136 -15.79 26.51 -15.80
CA MET A 136 -16.04 27.74 -15.03
C MET A 136 -15.10 28.91 -15.38
N ASN A 137 -14.36 28.82 -16.50
CA ASN A 137 -13.34 29.81 -16.91
C ASN A 137 -12.33 30.11 -15.80
N PHE A 138 -11.68 29.08 -15.24
CA PHE A 138 -10.43 29.33 -14.52
C PHE A 138 -9.41 29.88 -15.53
N ASP A 139 -9.13 31.19 -15.43
CA ASP A 139 -8.36 31.94 -16.43
C ASP A 139 -6.87 31.55 -16.48
N ASP A 140 -6.36 30.84 -15.47
CA ASP A 140 -4.96 30.46 -15.36
C ASP A 140 -4.80 28.92 -15.22
N PRO A 141 -4.38 28.23 -16.30
CA PRO A 141 -4.08 26.80 -16.26
C PRO A 141 -3.08 26.38 -15.18
N HIS A 142 -2.13 27.26 -14.82
CA HIS A 142 -1.13 26.94 -13.80
C HIS A 142 -1.74 26.85 -12.40
N GLN A 143 -2.76 27.65 -12.09
CA GLN A 143 -3.44 27.57 -10.80
C GLN A 143 -4.21 26.26 -10.66
N VAL A 144 -4.88 25.81 -11.73
CA VAL A 144 -5.61 24.53 -11.72
C VAL A 144 -4.63 23.36 -11.62
N GLU A 145 -3.50 23.43 -12.33
CA GLU A 145 -2.42 22.44 -12.21
C GLU A 145 -1.90 22.34 -10.77
N GLU A 146 -1.61 23.47 -10.12
CA GLU A 146 -1.13 23.51 -8.73
C GLU A 146 -2.15 22.90 -7.75
N VAL A 147 -3.44 23.18 -7.94
CA VAL A 147 -4.52 22.61 -7.12
C VAL A 147 -4.61 21.09 -7.30
N ILE A 148 -4.53 20.60 -8.53
CA ILE A 148 -4.54 19.17 -8.84
C ILE A 148 -3.32 18.48 -8.22
N GLU A 149 -2.14 19.09 -8.36
CA GLU A 149 -0.89 18.55 -7.81
C GLU A 149 -0.93 18.45 -6.28
N LYS A 150 -1.37 19.51 -5.59
CA LYS A 150 -1.58 19.49 -4.13
C LYS A 150 -2.57 18.40 -3.70
N ARG A 151 -3.66 18.20 -4.45
CA ARG A 151 -4.63 17.12 -4.18
C ARG A 151 -3.98 15.75 -4.34
N LEU A 152 -3.25 15.52 -5.44
CA LEU A 152 -2.55 14.25 -5.70
C LEU A 152 -1.48 13.96 -4.65
N GLU A 153 -0.70 14.96 -4.25
CA GLU A 153 0.29 14.83 -3.18
C GLU A 153 -0.36 14.45 -1.85
N GLY A 154 -1.44 15.13 -1.46
CA GLY A 154 -2.20 14.81 -0.26
C GLY A 154 -2.74 13.39 -0.29
N HIS A 155 -3.39 12.99 -1.40
CA HIS A 155 -3.89 11.63 -1.58
C HIS A 155 -2.76 10.58 -1.49
N GLN A 156 -1.62 10.84 -2.14
CA GLN A 156 -0.46 9.93 -2.11
C GLN A 156 0.11 9.81 -0.69
N GLN A 157 0.24 10.91 0.05
CA GLN A 157 0.70 10.89 1.44
C GLN A 157 -0.25 10.10 2.33
N HIS A 158 -1.56 10.29 2.19
CA HIS A 158 -2.58 9.53 2.91
C HIS A 158 -2.53 8.03 2.56
N ALA A 159 -2.39 7.70 1.28
CA ALA A 159 -2.30 6.32 0.82
C ALA A 159 -1.02 5.61 1.32
N LEU A 160 0.10 6.34 1.44
CA LEU A 160 1.37 5.82 1.94
C LEU A 160 1.41 5.62 3.46
N HIS A 161 0.48 6.21 4.20
CA HIS A 161 0.42 6.10 5.66
C HIS A 161 0.44 4.64 6.14
N SER A 162 -0.26 3.74 5.45
CA SER A 162 -0.30 2.31 5.78
C SER A 162 1.08 1.65 5.71
N SER A 163 1.88 1.99 4.70
CA SER A 163 3.27 1.55 4.58
C SER A 163 4.13 2.08 5.72
N HIS A 164 4.03 3.38 6.03
CA HIS A 164 4.80 3.99 7.11
C HIS A 164 4.46 3.37 8.47
N ALA A 165 3.19 3.15 8.76
CA ALA A 165 2.74 2.55 10.02
C ALA A 165 3.24 1.09 10.16
N LEU A 166 3.22 0.31 9.08
CA LEU A 166 3.81 -1.03 9.06
C LEU A 166 5.33 -1.00 9.25
N GLN A 167 6.02 -0.04 8.63
CA GLN A 167 7.47 0.09 8.78
C GLN A 167 7.84 0.44 10.23
N SER A 168 7.14 1.39 10.86
CA SER A 168 7.37 1.73 12.27
C SER A 168 7.12 0.55 13.20
N MET A 169 6.12 -0.27 12.91
CA MET A 169 5.90 -1.53 13.65
C MET A 169 7.05 -2.53 13.41
N ALA A 170 7.53 -2.67 12.18
CA ALA A 170 8.67 -3.53 11.86
C ALA A 170 9.93 -3.10 12.64
N ASP A 171 10.20 -1.81 12.72
CA ASP A 171 11.38 -1.26 13.42
C ASP A 171 11.29 -1.48 14.95
N GLY A 172 10.07 -1.54 15.50
CA GLY A 172 9.85 -1.80 16.93
C GLY A 172 9.92 -3.27 17.35
N LEU A 173 9.63 -4.21 16.44
CA LEU A 173 9.58 -5.64 16.74
C LEU A 173 10.87 -6.24 17.32
N PRO A 174 12.09 -5.89 16.86
CA PRO A 174 13.34 -6.37 17.46
C PRO A 174 13.51 -5.89 18.90
N ALA A 175 13.16 -4.64 19.19
CA ALA A 175 13.22 -4.08 20.54
C ALA A 175 12.23 -4.80 21.48
N LEU A 176 11.02 -5.10 21.00
CA LEU A 176 10.05 -5.91 21.74
C LEU A 176 10.55 -7.35 21.97
N GLY A 177 11.29 -7.92 21.01
CA GLY A 177 11.96 -9.21 21.18
C GLY A 177 13.01 -9.20 22.30
N ILE A 178 13.77 -8.10 22.44
CA ILE A 178 14.71 -7.91 23.56
C ILE A 178 13.95 -7.87 24.89
N VAL A 179 12.83 -7.13 24.96
CA VAL A 179 11.99 -7.09 26.17
C VAL A 179 11.51 -8.48 26.55
N ALA A 180 11.06 -9.27 25.57
CA ALA A 180 10.60 -10.63 25.80
C ALA A 180 11.73 -11.55 26.32
N ALA A 181 12.93 -11.44 25.75
CA ALA A 181 14.11 -12.15 26.24
C ALA A 181 14.50 -11.76 27.67
N VAL A 182 14.44 -10.46 28.01
CA VAL A 182 14.70 -9.97 29.37
C VAL A 182 13.70 -10.57 30.36
N LEU A 183 12.41 -10.62 30.02
CA LEU A 183 11.39 -11.28 30.84
C LEU A 183 11.67 -12.78 31.01
N GLY A 184 12.13 -13.45 29.95
CA GLY A 184 12.55 -14.85 30.02
C GLY A 184 13.77 -15.09 30.92
N VAL A 185 14.74 -14.18 30.91
CA VAL A 185 15.90 -14.22 31.81
C VAL A 185 15.47 -14.00 33.26
N ILE A 186 14.60 -13.03 33.54
CA ILE A 186 14.04 -12.80 34.88
C ILE A 186 13.37 -14.07 35.42
N LYS A 187 12.56 -14.73 34.58
CA LYS A 187 11.92 -16.02 34.92
C LYS A 187 12.92 -17.15 35.15
N THR A 188 14.03 -17.15 34.41
CA THR A 188 15.09 -18.14 34.62
C THR A 188 15.78 -17.92 35.97
N MET A 189 16.09 -16.66 36.29
CA MET A 189 16.79 -16.29 37.53
C MET A 189 15.94 -16.54 38.78
N SER A 190 14.61 -16.50 38.68
CA SER A 190 13.73 -16.89 39.79
C SER A 190 13.75 -18.39 40.10
N SER A 191 14.30 -19.21 39.20
CA SER A 191 14.40 -20.68 39.31
C SER A 191 15.87 -21.14 39.32
N ILE A 192 16.79 -20.30 39.81
CA ILE A 192 18.24 -20.54 39.76
C ILE A 192 18.69 -21.77 40.55
N ASP A 193 17.89 -22.20 41.51
CA ASP A 193 18.08 -23.40 42.33
C ASP A 193 17.76 -24.71 41.59
N GLN A 194 17.14 -24.63 40.40
CA GLN A 194 16.76 -25.79 39.62
C GLN A 194 17.95 -26.45 38.92
N PRO A 195 17.85 -27.77 38.61
CA PRO A 195 18.87 -28.48 37.86
C PRO A 195 19.20 -27.82 36.50
N PRO A 196 20.46 -27.96 36.01
CA PRO A 196 20.91 -27.34 34.76
C PRO A 196 20.04 -27.65 33.53
N GLU A 197 19.42 -28.82 33.48
CA GLU A 197 18.53 -29.23 32.39
C GLU A 197 17.24 -28.39 32.30
N ILE A 198 16.70 -27.97 33.45
CA ILE A 198 15.51 -27.11 33.52
C ILE A 198 15.93 -25.68 33.19
N LEU A 199 17.03 -25.23 33.77
CA LEU A 199 17.57 -23.89 33.53
C LEU A 199 17.90 -23.69 32.05
N GLY A 200 18.52 -24.68 31.40
CA GLY A 200 18.82 -24.66 29.96
C GLY A 200 17.57 -24.56 29.09
N LYS A 201 16.45 -25.18 29.47
CA LYS A 201 15.16 -25.02 28.76
C LYS A 201 14.57 -23.62 28.94
N LEU A 202 14.69 -23.03 30.13
CA LEU A 202 14.21 -21.66 30.40
C LEU A 202 15.04 -20.61 29.64
N ILE A 203 16.37 -20.75 29.64
CA ILE A 203 17.29 -19.91 28.87
C ILE A 203 17.01 -20.05 27.37
N GLY A 204 16.87 -21.30 26.89
CA GLY A 204 16.52 -21.57 25.51
C GLY A 204 15.21 -20.91 25.10
N GLY A 205 14.20 -20.89 25.99
CA GLY A 205 12.95 -20.18 25.76
C GLY A 205 13.14 -18.66 25.66
N ALA A 206 13.93 -18.05 26.56
CA ALA A 206 14.20 -16.62 26.56
C ALA A 206 14.87 -16.15 25.25
N LEU A 207 15.78 -16.96 24.68
CA LEU A 207 16.46 -16.63 23.42
C LEU A 207 15.52 -16.67 22.20
N VAL A 208 14.41 -17.42 22.27
CA VAL A 208 13.40 -17.46 21.20
C VAL A 208 12.74 -16.08 21.03
N GLY A 209 12.57 -15.30 22.11
CA GLY A 209 11.97 -13.97 22.04
C GLY A 209 12.74 -13.01 21.13
N THR A 210 14.05 -12.86 21.34
CA THR A 210 14.90 -12.00 20.49
C THR A 210 14.92 -12.49 19.05
N PHE A 211 15.07 -13.81 18.84
CA PHE A 211 15.04 -14.39 17.51
C PHE A 211 13.72 -14.07 16.79
N LEU A 212 12.58 -14.29 17.46
CA LEU A 212 11.27 -14.10 16.88
C LEU A 212 11.02 -12.62 16.55
N GLY A 213 11.42 -11.69 17.43
CA GLY A 213 11.32 -10.25 17.17
C GLY A 213 12.06 -9.84 15.88
N VAL A 214 13.31 -10.26 15.73
CA VAL A 214 14.12 -9.98 14.52
C VAL A 214 13.54 -10.67 13.29
N PHE A 215 13.12 -11.93 13.42
CA PHE A 215 12.53 -12.70 12.33
C PHE A 215 11.24 -12.08 11.82
N LEU A 216 10.33 -11.67 12.71
CA LEU A 216 9.07 -11.04 12.32
C LEU A 216 9.29 -9.65 11.70
N ALA A 217 10.22 -8.87 12.24
CA ALA A 217 10.57 -7.55 11.75
C ALA A 217 11.06 -7.60 10.30
N TYR A 218 12.19 -8.27 10.07
CA TYR A 218 12.90 -8.23 8.80
C TYR A 218 12.45 -9.32 7.83
N GLY A 219 11.92 -10.43 8.33
CA GLY A 219 11.42 -11.53 7.50
C GLY A 219 10.01 -11.31 6.99
N LEU A 220 9.16 -10.54 7.69
CA LEU A 220 7.75 -10.40 7.33
C LEU A 220 7.27 -8.95 7.27
N ILE A 221 7.23 -8.23 8.40
CA ILE A 221 6.53 -6.94 8.48
C ILE A 221 7.24 -5.85 7.66
N GLY A 222 8.58 -5.77 7.70
CA GLY A 222 9.35 -4.84 6.88
C GLY A 222 9.16 -5.05 5.37
N PRO A 223 9.33 -6.28 4.86
CA PRO A 223 9.01 -6.60 3.47
C PRO A 223 7.55 -6.29 3.08
N PHE A 224 6.60 -6.48 4.00
CA PHE A 224 5.20 -6.12 3.76
C PHE A 224 5.03 -4.60 3.62
N ALA A 225 5.64 -3.81 4.50
CA ALA A 225 5.63 -2.34 4.40
C ALA A 225 6.18 -1.87 3.05
N THR A 226 7.35 -2.39 2.65
CA THR A 226 7.99 -2.06 1.37
C THR A 226 7.11 -2.47 0.18
N ARG A 227 6.46 -3.63 0.26
CA ARG A 227 5.58 -4.08 -0.84
C ARG A 227 4.31 -3.24 -0.93
N VAL A 228 3.69 -2.87 0.20
CA VAL A 228 2.53 -1.96 0.23
C VAL A 228 2.91 -0.62 -0.39
N ARG A 229 4.06 -0.05 -0.01
CA ARG A 229 4.58 1.18 -0.60
C ARG A 229 4.67 1.10 -2.12
N ALA A 230 5.35 0.07 -2.63
CA ALA A 230 5.55 -0.09 -4.07
C ALA A 230 4.21 -0.21 -4.83
N VAL A 231 3.23 -0.92 -4.26
CA VAL A 231 1.89 -1.04 -4.86
C VAL A 231 1.15 0.29 -4.85
N VAL A 232 1.23 1.06 -3.75
CA VAL A 232 0.58 2.37 -3.65
C VAL A 232 1.20 3.39 -4.60
N GLU A 233 2.53 3.41 -4.73
CA GLU A 233 3.25 4.25 -5.69
C GLU A 233 2.87 3.87 -7.14
N GLU A 234 2.78 2.57 -7.45
CA GLU A 234 2.38 2.09 -8.78
C GLU A 234 0.93 2.47 -9.11
N ASP A 235 0.00 2.32 -8.17
CA ASP A 235 -1.39 2.76 -8.35
C ASP A 235 -1.49 4.30 -8.47
N GLY A 236 -0.59 5.05 -7.83
CA GLY A 236 -0.48 6.51 -7.91
C GLY A 236 -0.27 7.03 -9.34
N HIS A 237 0.43 6.29 -10.19
CA HIS A 237 0.64 6.65 -11.59
C HIS A 237 -0.66 6.78 -12.38
N PHE A 238 -1.71 6.05 -12.00
CA PHE A 238 -3.01 6.16 -12.65
C PHE A 238 -3.63 7.55 -12.45
N TYR A 239 -3.52 8.11 -11.25
CA TYR A 239 -4.01 9.45 -10.93
C TYR A 239 -3.14 10.56 -11.54
N GLN A 240 -1.82 10.36 -11.56
CA GLN A 240 -0.89 11.25 -12.26
C GLN A 240 -1.23 11.33 -13.75
N LEU A 241 -1.55 10.21 -14.38
CA LEU A 241 -1.94 10.18 -15.78
C LEU A 241 -3.19 11.03 -16.06
N ILE A 242 -4.17 11.02 -15.15
CA ILE A 242 -5.36 11.88 -15.25
C ILE A 242 -4.95 13.35 -15.25
N ARG A 243 -4.10 13.77 -14.30
CA ARG A 243 -3.54 15.14 -14.24
C ARG A 243 -2.91 15.53 -15.57
N GLU A 244 -1.96 14.73 -16.07
CA GLU A 244 -1.21 15.05 -17.30
C GLU A 244 -2.11 15.32 -18.51
N VAL A 245 -3.12 14.46 -18.71
CA VAL A 245 -4.05 14.58 -19.84
C VAL A 245 -4.97 15.78 -19.69
N LEU A 246 -5.45 16.05 -18.47
CA LEU A 246 -6.36 17.17 -18.22
C LEU A 246 -5.63 18.52 -18.24
N VAL A 247 -4.40 18.60 -17.72
CA VAL A 247 -3.55 19.79 -17.82
C VAL A 247 -3.23 20.10 -19.28
N ALA A 248 -2.89 19.10 -20.09
CA ALA A 248 -2.72 19.28 -21.54
C ALA A 248 -3.99 19.84 -22.21
N ASN A 249 -5.17 19.44 -21.73
CA ASN A 249 -6.44 19.99 -22.22
C ASN A 249 -6.66 21.45 -21.77
N LEU A 250 -6.26 21.84 -20.55
CA LEU A 250 -6.34 23.23 -20.07
C LEU A 250 -5.48 24.18 -20.91
N HIS A 251 -4.33 23.71 -21.42
CA HIS A 251 -3.51 24.45 -22.40
C HIS A 251 -4.08 24.46 -23.83
N ASN A 252 -5.33 24.03 -24.03
CA ASN A 252 -6.04 24.02 -25.30
C ASN A 252 -5.40 23.17 -26.42
N HIS A 253 -4.53 22.22 -26.09
CA HIS A 253 -3.99 21.27 -27.08
C HIS A 253 -5.11 20.44 -27.74
N ALA A 254 -4.90 19.97 -28.97
CA ALA A 254 -5.89 19.12 -29.64
C ALA A 254 -6.10 17.82 -28.86
N THR A 255 -7.32 17.27 -28.85
CA THR A 255 -7.66 16.07 -28.06
C THR A 255 -6.70 14.90 -28.31
N ASN A 256 -6.29 14.68 -29.56
CA ASN A 256 -5.32 13.63 -29.90
C ASN A 256 -3.95 13.85 -29.23
N ILE A 257 -3.51 15.10 -29.10
CA ILE A 257 -2.26 15.47 -28.44
C ILE A 257 -2.37 15.22 -26.93
N CYS A 258 -3.49 15.58 -26.30
CA CYS A 258 -3.70 15.32 -24.87
C CYS A 258 -3.59 13.81 -24.55
N ILE A 259 -4.16 12.95 -25.40
CA ILE A 259 -4.07 11.51 -25.24
C ILE A 259 -2.66 10.98 -25.51
N GLU A 260 -1.95 11.53 -26.50
CA GLU A 260 -0.57 11.15 -26.77
C GLU A 260 0.36 11.52 -25.61
N VAL A 261 0.18 12.69 -24.98
CA VAL A 261 0.87 13.06 -23.73
C VAL A 261 0.61 12.04 -22.65
N GLY A 262 -0.65 11.65 -22.45
CA GLY A 262 -1.00 10.60 -21.49
C GLY A 262 -0.35 9.25 -21.82
N ARG A 263 -0.39 8.82 -23.07
CA ARG A 263 0.25 7.57 -23.52
C ARG A 263 1.75 7.59 -23.25
N GLN A 264 2.43 8.71 -23.51
CA GLN A 264 3.86 8.89 -23.21
C GLN A 264 4.15 8.86 -21.72
N ASN A 265 3.29 9.41 -20.87
CA ASN A 265 3.46 9.40 -19.42
C ASN A 265 3.01 8.09 -18.73
N THR A 266 2.38 7.17 -19.47
CA THR A 266 2.04 5.84 -18.94
C THR A 266 3.32 5.03 -18.65
N PRO A 267 3.41 4.31 -17.51
CA PRO A 267 4.56 3.47 -17.19
C PRO A 267 4.91 2.53 -18.36
N GLY A 268 6.20 2.42 -18.70
CA GLY A 268 6.63 1.78 -19.94
C GLY A 268 6.12 0.34 -20.16
N HIS A 269 5.92 -0.42 -19.08
CA HIS A 269 5.39 -1.79 -19.12
C HIS A 269 3.85 -1.86 -19.26
N CYS A 270 3.14 -0.76 -18.97
CA CYS A 270 1.69 -0.60 -19.10
C CYS A 270 1.29 0.24 -20.31
N ARG A 271 2.25 0.89 -20.97
CA ARG A 271 2.02 1.79 -22.10
C ARG A 271 1.33 1.05 -23.25
N PRO A 272 0.14 1.49 -23.68
CA PRO A 272 -0.49 0.96 -24.87
C PRO A 272 0.39 1.16 -26.11
N SER A 273 0.36 0.19 -27.02
CA SER A 273 0.78 0.41 -28.40
C SER A 273 -0.11 1.46 -29.07
N PHE A 274 0.23 1.83 -30.30
CA PHE A 274 -0.54 2.75 -31.14
C PHE A 274 -2.05 2.49 -31.11
#